data_AF-A0A3D0RHT6-F1
#
_entry.id   AF-A0A3D0RHT6-F1
#
_cell.length_a   1.000
_cell.length_b   1.000
_cell.length_c   1.000
_cell.angle_alpha   90.00
_cell.angle_beta   90.00
_cell.angle_gamma   90.00
#
_symmetry.space_group_name_H-M   'P 1'
#
loop_
_entity.id
_entity.type
_entity.pdbx_description
1 polymer ?
#
loop_
_entity_poly.entity_id
_entity_poly.type
_entity_poly.pdbx_seq_one_letter_code
_entity_poly.pdbx_strand_id
1 'polypeptide(L)'
;YFLDIDRIFVPFLIEEITFITDTGARVKFEDVNDETGAARFANLHVFLLRKQVPENLDEENPEWDFFIGYRVIDQHNRDLGTIEGVDAATLNVLFIVKQANEEYLIPATDDFITRVNDEQKIICMNLPEGLIDTGSNL
;
A
#
# COMPACT_ATOMS: atom_id res chain seq x y z
N TYR A 1 -3.77 -18.30 9.62
CA TYR A 1 -2.39 -17.86 9.95
C TYR A 1 -1.61 -19.07 10.43
N PHE A 2 -0.28 -19.05 10.39
CA PHE A 2 0.57 -20.15 10.86
C PHE A 2 1.51 -19.65 11.95
N LEU A 3 1.66 -20.39 13.04
CA LEU A 3 2.67 -20.13 14.05
C LEU A 3 3.81 -21.13 13.87
N ASP A 4 5.05 -20.66 13.99
CA ASP A 4 6.20 -21.55 14.10
C ASP A 4 6.31 -22.06 15.54
N ILE A 5 6.03 -23.34 15.72
CA ILE A 5 6.15 -24.06 16.97
C ILE A 5 7.15 -25.19 16.74
N ASP A 6 8.33 -25.08 17.34
CA ASP A 6 9.41 -26.09 17.21
C ASP A 6 9.77 -26.44 15.76
N ARG A 7 9.78 -25.44 14.86
CA ARG A 7 10.05 -25.59 13.42
C ARG A 7 8.93 -26.29 12.64
N ILE A 8 7.75 -26.37 13.23
CA ILE A 8 6.53 -26.86 12.59
C ILE A 8 5.59 -25.67 12.42
N PHE A 9 5.16 -25.43 11.19
CA PHE A 9 4.16 -24.40 10.89
C PHE A 9 2.76 -24.94 11.20
N VAL A 10 2.24 -24.57 12.36
CA VAL A 10 0.92 -25.01 12.83
C VAL A 10 -0.13 -23.97 12.42
N PRO A 11 -1.23 -24.36 11.74
CA PRO A 11 -2.30 -23.44 11.39
C PRO A 11 -3.10 -23.00 12.62
N PHE A 12 -3.37 -21.70 12.72
CA PHE A 12 -4.24 -21.08 13.72
C PHE A 12 -5.37 -20.31 13.04
N LEU A 13 -6.58 -20.50 13.58
CA LEU A 13 -7.77 -19.75 13.23
C LEU A 13 -7.91 -18.56 14.16
N ILE A 14 -8.25 -17.42 13.55
CA ILE A 14 -8.45 -16.17 14.24
C ILE A 14 -9.95 -15.97 14.43
N GLU A 15 -10.35 -15.74 15.68
CA GLU A 15 -11.71 -15.38 16.06
C GLU A 15 -11.92 -13.86 15.93
N GLU A 16 -10.95 -13.06 16.37
CA GLU A 16 -11.03 -11.60 16.34
C GLU A 16 -9.64 -10.96 16.16
N ILE A 17 -9.58 -9.84 15.44
CA ILE A 17 -8.40 -8.96 15.37
C ILE A 17 -8.84 -7.53 15.64
N THR A 18 -8.14 -6.86 16.55
CA THR A 18 -8.32 -5.45 16.84
C THR A 18 -7.00 -4.72 16.69
N PHE A 19 -6.92 -3.74 15.79
CA PHE A 19 -5.78 -2.83 15.71
C PHE A 19 -5.83 -1.83 16.87
N ILE A 20 -4.74 -1.75 17.62
CA ILE A 20 -4.59 -0.85 18.77
C ILE A 20 -3.78 0.38 18.38
N THR A 21 -2.82 0.19 17.47
CA THR A 21 -1.99 1.25 16.88
C THR A 21 -1.76 0.95 15.40
N ASP A 22 -1.16 1.90 14.67
CA ASP A 22 -0.82 1.75 13.24
C ASP A 22 0.14 0.57 12.97
N THR A 23 0.88 0.12 13.99
CA THR A 23 1.86 -0.97 13.90
C THR A 23 1.55 -2.14 14.84
N GLY A 24 0.42 -2.10 15.53
CA GLY A 24 0.12 -3.03 16.62
C GLY A 24 -1.32 -3.54 16.59
N ALA A 25 -1.47 -4.87 16.64
CA ALA A 25 -2.76 -5.54 16.71
C ALA A 25 -2.83 -6.50 17.90
N ARG A 26 -4.02 -6.63 18.49
CA ARG A 26 -4.39 -7.71 19.40
C ARG A 26 -5.20 -8.73 18.64
N VAL A 27 -4.82 -9.99 18.79
CA VAL A 27 -5.43 -11.11 18.09
C VAL A 27 -5.98 -12.11 19.10
N LYS A 28 -7.21 -12.56 18.87
CA LYS A 28 -7.86 -13.65 19.59
C LYS A 28 -7.90 -14.86 18.68
N PHE A 29 -7.32 -15.97 19.12
CA PHE A 29 -7.44 -17.28 18.46
C PHE A 29 -8.62 -18.05 19.05
N GLU A 30 -9.33 -18.82 18.22
CA GLU A 30 -10.55 -19.55 18.62
C GLU A 30 -10.31 -20.49 19.82
N ASP A 31 -9.19 -21.22 19.81
CA ASP A 31 -8.89 -22.25 20.83
C ASP A 31 -8.06 -21.74 22.02
N VAL A 32 -7.76 -20.43 22.10
CA VAL A 32 -6.91 -19.85 23.15
C VAL A 32 -7.74 -18.96 24.06
N ASN A 33 -8.17 -19.50 25.20
CA ASN A 33 -9.18 -18.87 26.07
C ASN A 33 -8.67 -18.36 27.42
N ASP A 34 -7.39 -18.59 27.74
CA ASP A 34 -6.80 -18.12 28.98
C ASP A 34 -5.36 -17.61 28.78
N GLU A 35 -4.87 -16.88 29.79
CA GLU A 35 -3.55 -16.28 29.78
C GLU A 35 -2.43 -17.32 29.70
N THR A 36 -2.61 -18.49 30.34
CA THR A 36 -1.60 -19.55 30.36
C THR A 36 -1.43 -20.19 28.98
N GLY A 37 -2.53 -20.37 28.25
CA GLY A 37 -2.56 -20.83 26.88
C GLY A 37 -1.94 -19.80 25.95
N ALA A 38 -2.31 -18.51 26.09
CA ALA A 38 -1.76 -17.43 25.27
C ALA A 38 -0.24 -17.26 25.46
N ALA A 39 0.25 -17.36 26.69
CA ALA A 39 1.67 -17.19 27.03
C ALA A 39 2.59 -18.19 26.29
N ARG A 40 2.07 -19.38 25.94
CA ARG A 40 2.83 -20.40 25.18
C ARG A 40 3.16 -19.97 23.75
N PHE A 41 2.43 -18.99 23.23
CA PHE A 41 2.60 -18.48 21.86
C PHE A 41 3.30 -17.12 21.82
N ALA A 42 3.79 -16.63 22.96
CA ALA A 42 4.55 -15.40 23.02
C ALA A 42 5.89 -15.52 22.26
N ASN A 43 6.28 -14.44 21.58
CA ASN A 43 7.51 -14.36 20.78
C ASN A 43 7.62 -15.37 19.63
N LEU A 44 6.51 -15.98 19.22
CA LEU A 44 6.51 -16.83 18.02
C LEU A 44 6.36 -15.99 16.77
N HIS A 45 6.99 -16.45 15.69
CA HIS A 45 6.81 -15.87 14.36
C HIS A 45 5.48 -16.32 13.77
N VAL A 46 4.77 -15.37 13.18
CA VAL A 46 3.50 -15.60 12.47
C VAL A 46 3.74 -15.57 10.97
N PHE A 47 3.20 -16.54 10.26
CA PHE A 47 3.34 -16.70 8.82
C PHE A 47 1.97 -16.74 8.13
N LEU A 48 1.97 -16.34 6.86
CA LEU A 48 0.86 -16.48 5.93
C LEU A 48 1.36 -17.23 4.70
N LEU A 49 0.51 -18.08 4.10
CA LEU A 49 0.89 -18.72 2.85
C LEU A 49 0.88 -17.67 1.74
N ARG A 50 1.91 -17.65 0.89
CA ARG A 50 2.03 -16.69 -0.22
C ARG A 50 0.80 -16.66 -1.14
N LYS A 51 0.12 -17.78 -1.34
CA LYS A 51 -1.13 -17.86 -2.13
C LYS A 51 -2.35 -17.18 -1.48
N GLN A 52 -2.30 -16.86 -0.19
CA GLN A 52 -3.37 -16.20 0.58
C GLN A 52 -3.12 -14.70 0.75
N VAL A 53 -1.89 -14.28 0.47
CA VAL A 53 -1.53 -12.89 0.24
C VAL A 53 -2.13 -12.55 -1.13
N PRO A 54 -3.00 -11.54 -1.26
CA PRO A 54 -3.42 -11.04 -2.57
C PRO A 54 -2.20 -10.93 -3.49
N GLU A 55 -2.29 -11.43 -4.73
CA GLU A 55 -1.15 -11.49 -5.66
C GLU A 55 -0.50 -10.10 -5.88
N ASN A 56 -1.24 -9.03 -5.59
CA ASN A 56 -0.85 -7.64 -5.75
C ASN A 56 -0.10 -7.05 -4.54
N LEU A 57 0.27 -7.84 -3.52
CA LEU A 57 1.14 -7.36 -2.43
C LEU A 57 2.64 -7.60 -2.73
N ASP A 58 2.94 -8.39 -3.76
CA ASP A 58 4.30 -8.67 -4.24
C ASP A 58 4.74 -7.69 -5.36
N GLU A 59 3.87 -6.80 -5.83
CA GLU A 59 4.25 -5.61 -6.60
C GLU A 59 4.50 -4.48 -5.59
N GLU A 60 5.71 -3.94 -5.60
CA GLU A 60 6.22 -3.04 -4.57
C GLU A 60 5.26 -1.84 -4.36
N ASN A 61 4.68 -1.76 -3.15
CA ASN A 61 3.70 -0.77 -2.69
C ASN A 61 2.24 -0.92 -3.20
N PRO A 62 1.47 -1.88 -2.67
CA PRO A 62 0.03 -2.03 -2.93
C PRO A 62 -0.82 -0.80 -2.55
N GLU A 63 -0.27 0.13 -1.77
CA GLU A 63 -0.94 1.38 -1.40
C GLU A 63 -1.02 2.37 -2.57
N TRP A 64 -0.01 2.40 -3.44
CA TRP A 64 0.01 3.35 -4.56
C TRP A 64 -0.83 2.87 -5.75
N ASP A 65 -0.88 1.56 -5.99
CA ASP A 65 -1.72 0.95 -7.04
C ASP A 65 -3.21 1.24 -6.86
N PHE A 66 -3.65 1.49 -5.63
CA PHE A 66 -5.02 1.93 -5.33
C PHE A 66 -5.43 3.18 -6.13
N PHE A 67 -4.47 4.06 -6.40
CA PHE A 67 -4.71 5.31 -7.12
C PHE A 67 -4.74 5.16 -8.65
N ILE A 68 -4.52 3.96 -9.19
CA ILE A 68 -4.71 3.72 -10.63
C ILE A 68 -6.15 4.08 -11.03
N GLY A 69 -6.26 4.93 -12.06
CA GLY A 69 -7.53 5.51 -12.52
C GLY A 69 -7.94 6.81 -11.82
N TYR A 70 -7.16 7.34 -10.88
CA TYR A 70 -7.37 8.67 -10.30
C TYR A 70 -6.79 9.76 -11.21
N ARG A 71 -7.43 10.93 -11.20
CA ARG A 71 -6.92 12.14 -11.87
C ARG A 71 -6.01 12.92 -10.94
N VAL A 72 -4.87 13.37 -11.45
CA VAL A 72 -3.91 14.19 -10.72
C VAL A 72 -4.13 15.66 -11.03
N ILE A 73 -4.32 16.48 -10.01
CA ILE A 73 -4.45 17.93 -10.13
C ILE A 73 -3.33 18.60 -9.34
N ASP A 74 -2.60 19.53 -9.96
CA ASP A 74 -1.52 20.24 -9.29
C ASP A 74 -2.00 21.44 -8.43
N GLN A 75 -1.07 22.08 -7.71
CA GLN A 75 -1.36 23.26 -6.88
C GLN A 75 -1.88 24.48 -7.67
N HIS A 76 -1.77 24.47 -9.00
CA HIS A 76 -2.26 25.51 -9.90
C HIS A 76 -3.62 25.15 -10.52
N ASN A 77 -4.30 24.09 -10.04
CA ASN A 77 -5.52 23.53 -10.59
C ASN A 77 -5.38 23.06 -12.04
N ARG A 78 -4.17 22.70 -12.48
CA ARG A 78 -3.96 22.04 -13.77
C ARG A 78 -4.21 20.55 -13.60
N ASP A 79 -5.04 20.01 -14.49
CA ASP A 79 -5.24 18.57 -14.61
C ASP A 79 -4.04 17.99 -15.37
N LEU A 80 -3.27 17.13 -14.72
CA LEU A 80 -2.08 16.48 -15.32
C LEU A 80 -2.44 15.16 -16.00
N GLY A 81 -3.68 14.68 -15.86
CA GLY A 81 -4.15 13.43 -16.44
C GLY A 81 -4.53 12.37 -15.43
N THR A 82 -4.59 11.13 -15.90
CA THR A 82 -5.01 9.97 -15.09
C THR A 82 -3.82 9.06 -14.82
N ILE A 83 -3.71 8.55 -13.59
CA ILE A 83 -2.72 7.54 -13.21
C ILE A 83 -3.07 6.25 -13.96
N GLU A 84 -2.22 5.82 -14.88
CA GLU A 84 -2.38 4.56 -15.62
C GLU A 84 -1.59 3.40 -15.02
N GLY A 85 -0.60 3.70 -14.18
CA GLY A 85 0.22 2.70 -13.53
C GLY A 85 1.16 3.30 -12.49
N VAL A 86 1.87 2.41 -11.82
CA VAL A 86 2.89 2.73 -10.82
C VAL A 86 4.19 2.07 -11.26
N ASP A 87 5.27 2.84 -11.36
CA ASP A 87 6.61 2.32 -11.54
C ASP A 87 7.30 2.25 -10.17
N ALA A 88 7.50 1.03 -9.70
CA ALA A 88 8.21 0.73 -8.47
C ALA A 88 9.59 0.10 -8.72
N ALA A 89 10.13 0.16 -9.94
CA ALA A 89 11.43 -0.47 -10.26
C ALA A 89 12.64 0.20 -9.59
N THR A 90 12.44 1.33 -8.89
CA THR A 90 13.49 2.05 -8.17
C THR A 90 13.10 2.34 -6.73
N LEU A 91 14.06 2.80 -5.91
CA LEU A 91 13.82 3.18 -4.52
C LEU A 91 12.73 4.25 -4.34
N ASN A 92 12.46 5.05 -5.39
CA ASN A 92 11.39 6.04 -5.43
C ASN A 92 10.27 5.53 -6.32
N VAL A 93 9.10 5.26 -5.75
CA VAL A 93 7.91 4.88 -6.51
C VAL A 93 7.38 6.09 -7.29
N LEU A 94 6.98 5.88 -8.54
CA LEU A 94 6.48 6.92 -9.43
C LEU A 94 5.09 6.55 -9.96
N PHE A 95 4.15 7.50 -9.96
CA PHE A 95 2.93 7.44 -10.76
C PHE A 95 3.26 7.72 -12.23
N ILE A 96 2.74 6.87 -13.11
CA ILE A 96 2.69 7.08 -14.56
C ILE A 96 1.35 7.76 -14.87
N VAL A 97 1.38 9.08 -15.11
CA VAL A 97 0.18 9.88 -15.37
C VAL A 97 0.13 10.28 -16.83
N LYS A 98 -1.00 9.99 -17.50
CA LYS A 98 -1.18 10.34 -18.92
C LYS A 98 -2.29 11.33 -19.16
N GLN A 99 -2.02 12.27 -20.05
CA GLN A 99 -2.99 13.21 -20.59
C GLN A 99 -2.78 13.40 -22.10
N ALA A 100 -3.72 12.88 -22.89
CA ALA A 100 -3.66 12.91 -24.35
C ALA A 100 -2.34 12.33 -24.91
N ASN A 101 -1.38 13.17 -25.32
CA ASN A 101 -0.09 12.77 -25.86
C ASN A 101 1.08 12.98 -24.89
N GLU A 102 0.81 13.42 -23.66
CA GLU A 102 1.81 13.68 -22.64
C GLU A 102 1.79 12.59 -21.57
N GLU A 103 2.98 12.17 -21.16
CA GLU A 103 3.21 11.25 -20.05
C GLU A 103 4.10 11.94 -19.02
N TYR A 104 3.69 11.82 -17.76
CA TYR A 104 4.34 12.42 -16.61
C TYR A 104 4.69 11.33 -15.61
N LEU A 105 5.94 11.36 -15.13
CA LEU A 105 6.40 10.54 -14.02
C LEU A 105 6.40 11.38 -12.74
N ILE A 106 5.50 11.08 -11.82
CA ILE A 106 5.28 11.88 -10.60
C ILE A 106 5.60 11.02 -9.39
N PRO A 107 6.49 11.42 -8.46
CA PRO A 107 6.75 10.64 -7.27
C PRO A 107 5.49 10.32 -6.47
N ALA A 108 5.28 9.04 -6.19
CA ALA A 108 4.22 8.54 -5.33
C ALA A 108 4.70 8.64 -3.87
N THR A 109 4.51 9.83 -3.31
CA THR A 109 4.87 10.15 -1.91
C THR A 109 3.84 11.09 -1.31
N ASP A 110 3.51 10.85 -0.03
CA ASP A 110 2.58 11.67 0.74
C ASP A 110 3.05 13.12 0.88
N ASP A 111 4.36 13.36 0.82
CA ASP A 111 4.96 14.70 0.95
C ASP A 111 4.38 15.70 -0.07
N PHE A 112 3.95 15.21 -1.23
CA PHE A 112 3.34 16.02 -2.28
C PHE A 112 1.82 16.00 -2.23
N ILE A 113 1.18 15.07 -1.52
CA ILE A 113 -0.28 14.95 -1.52
C ILE A 113 -0.88 15.99 -0.59
N THR A 114 -1.70 16.88 -1.15
CA THR A 114 -2.41 17.91 -0.38
C THR A 114 -3.84 17.51 -0.04
N ARG A 115 -4.46 16.69 -0.90
CA ARG A 115 -5.83 16.21 -0.71
C ARG A 115 -6.12 15.00 -1.60
N VAL A 116 -6.92 14.07 -1.09
CA VAL A 116 -7.51 12.98 -1.87
C VAL A 116 -9.03 13.11 -1.83
N ASN A 117 -9.70 12.85 -2.95
CA ASN A 117 -11.14 12.75 -3.05
C ASN A 117 -11.52 11.43 -3.75
N ASP A 118 -11.87 10.43 -2.95
CA ASP A 118 -12.18 9.08 -3.43
C ASP A 118 -13.48 9.02 -4.23
N GLU A 119 -14.49 9.83 -3.87
CA GLU A 119 -15.78 9.87 -4.59
C GLU A 119 -15.59 10.34 -6.04
N GLN A 120 -14.71 11.31 -6.25
CA GLN A 120 -14.42 11.87 -7.57
C GLN A 120 -13.21 11.22 -8.26
N LYS A 121 -12.50 10.33 -7.56
CA LYS A 121 -11.19 9.79 -7.97
C LYS A 121 -10.19 10.87 -8.37
N ILE A 122 -9.95 11.82 -7.46
CA ILE A 122 -9.01 12.94 -7.67
C ILE A 122 -7.96 12.96 -6.56
N ILE A 123 -6.70 13.14 -6.95
CA ILE A 123 -5.58 13.42 -6.05
C ILE A 123 -5.02 14.81 -6.37
N CYS A 124 -4.99 15.68 -5.37
CA CYS A 124 -4.42 17.02 -5.46
C CYS A 124 -3.00 17.01 -4.91
N MET A 125 -2.02 17.42 -5.72
CA MET A 125 -0.61 17.39 -5.36
C MET A 125 0.06 18.76 -5.45
N ASN A 126 0.98 19.05 -4.53
CA ASN A 126 1.86 20.20 -4.58
C ASN A 126 3.22 19.78 -5.12
N LEU A 127 3.40 19.91 -6.43
CA LEU A 127 4.58 19.44 -7.15
C LEU A 127 5.52 20.63 -7.42
N PRO A 128 6.75 20.62 -6.89
CA PRO A 128 7.75 21.65 -7.17
C PRO A 128 7.99 21.84 -8.67
N GLU A 129 8.30 23.08 -9.04
CA GLU A 129 8.64 23.43 -10.42
C GLU A 129 9.88 22.65 -10.88
N GLY A 130 9.80 21.99 -12.04
CA GLY A 130 10.87 21.14 -12.57
C GLY A 130 10.88 19.69 -12.07
N LEU A 131 9.94 19.29 -11.20
CA LEU A 131 9.80 17.87 -10.78
C LEU A 131 9.16 17.01 -11.88
N ILE A 132 8.30 17.62 -12.69
CA ILE A 132 7.52 16.94 -13.71
C ILE A 132 8.31 16.98 -15.02
N ASP A 133 8.85 15.83 -15.45
CA ASP A 133 9.48 15.69 -16.76
C ASP A 133 8.41 15.32 -17.80
N THR A 134 8.35 16.06 -18.89
CA THR A 134 7.57 15.65 -20.07
C THR A 134 8.43 14.65 -20.83
N GLY A 135 7.98 13.41 -21.03
CA GLY A 135 8.73 12.32 -21.69
C GLY A 135 9.14 12.53 -23.16
N SER A 136 9.32 13.77 -23.61
CA SER A 136 9.80 14.18 -24.92
C SER A 136 11.33 14.15 -25.01
N ASN A 137 11.94 12.96 -24.88
CA ASN A 137 13.34 12.73 -25.27
C ASN A 137 13.57 11.26 -25.66
N LEU A 138 12.90 10.79 -26.73
CA LEU A 138 13.33 9.66 -27.55
C LEU A 138 13.02 9.93 -29.03
#